data_AF-A0A5C1Q0W6-F1
#
_entry.id   AF-A0A5C1Q0W6-F1
#
_cell.length_a   1.000
_cell.length_b   1.000
_cell.length_c   1.000
_cell.angle_alpha   90.00
_cell.angle_beta   90.00
_cell.angle_gamma   90.00
#
_symmetry.space_group_name_H-M   'P 1'
#
loop_
_entity.id
_entity.type
_entity.pdbx_description
1 polymer ?
#
loop_
_entity_poly.entity_id
_entity_poly.type
_entity_poly.pdbx_seq_one_letter_code
_entity_poly.pdbx_strand_id
1 'polypeptide(L)'
;MLYTPMNPLTALSPLRAALPSQQRDADRALRNWLALPFDMARAQYANAVRGGLIRPSKLASRDFEQLVGSMERLTLGPLARRV
;
A
#
# COMPACT_ATOMS: atom_id res chain seq x y z
N MET A 1 42.34 34.13 16.79
CA MET A 1 41.27 33.94 15.79
C MET A 1 41.56 32.66 15.03
N LEU A 2 40.97 31.53 15.44
CA LEU A 2 41.08 30.26 14.72
C LEU A 2 39.85 30.15 13.80
N TYR A 3 40.08 30.25 12.48
CA TYR A 3 39.05 29.97 11.48
C TYR A 3 38.87 28.45 11.42
N THR A 4 37.76 27.95 11.96
CA THR A 4 37.35 26.56 11.75
C THR A 4 36.79 26.45 10.33
N PRO A 5 37.42 25.73 9.40
CA PRO A 5 36.87 25.57 8.06
C PRO A 5 35.59 24.73 8.12
N MET A 6 34.51 25.27 7.56
CA MET A 6 33.24 24.56 7.40
C MET A 6 33.47 23.31 6.55
N ASN A 7 33.22 22.13 7.12
CA ASN A 7 33.36 20.85 6.45
C ASN A 7 32.34 20.74 5.29
N PRO A 8 32.76 20.53 4.02
CA PRO A 8 31.85 20.45 2.88
C PRO A 8 30.88 19.26 2.94
N LEU A 9 31.16 18.26 3.78
CA LEU A 9 30.28 17.11 4.01
C LEU A 9 28.93 17.51 4.64
N THR A 10 28.85 18.66 5.32
CA THR A 10 27.60 19.14 5.94
C THR A 10 26.59 19.63 4.90
N ALA A 11 27.04 20.11 3.74
CA ALA A 11 26.19 20.68 2.69
C ALA A 11 25.36 19.64 1.91
N LEU A 12 25.74 18.34 1.97
CA LEU A 12 25.05 17.25 1.27
C LEU A 12 23.97 16.54 2.13
N SER A 13 23.86 16.90 3.41
CA SER A 13 22.87 16.36 4.35
C SER A 13 21.40 16.53 3.92
N PRO A 14 20.93 17.71 3.42
CA PRO A 14 19.52 17.87 3.10
C PRO A 14 19.08 17.02 1.90
N LEU A 15 19.98 16.77 0.94
CA LEU A 15 19.67 15.92 -0.22
C LEU A 15 19.49 14.44 0.19
N ARG A 16 20.33 13.94 1.11
CA ARG A 16 20.18 12.60 1.72
C ARG A 16 18.92 12.46 2.56
N ALA A 17 18.43 13.54 3.18
CA ALA A 17 17.20 13.54 3.99
C ALA A 17 15.92 13.69 3.16
N ALA A 18 15.98 14.34 1.99
CA ALA A 18 14.85 14.53 1.08
C ALA A 18 14.56 13.29 0.19
N LEU A 19 15.60 12.54 -0.19
CA LEU A 19 15.48 11.29 -0.97
C LEU A 19 14.59 10.20 -0.30
N PRO A 20 14.66 9.93 1.02
CA PRO A 20 13.87 8.85 1.62
C PRO A 20 12.38 9.16 1.78
N SER A 21 11.95 10.42 1.92
CA SER A 21 10.51 10.74 1.99
C SER A 21 9.86 10.58 0.62
N GLN A 22 10.46 11.17 -0.42
CA GLN A 22 9.96 11.07 -1.79
C GLN A 22 9.92 9.62 -2.29
N GLN A 23 10.94 8.81 -1.97
CA GLN A 23 10.96 7.39 -2.31
C GLN A 23 9.83 6.62 -1.61
N ARG A 24 9.62 6.86 -0.30
CA ARG A 24 8.54 6.21 0.47
C ARG A 24 7.15 6.57 -0.04
N ASP A 25 6.95 7.82 -0.47
CA ASP A 25 5.69 8.27 -1.06
C ASP A 25 5.44 7.60 -2.42
N ALA A 26 6.47 7.46 -3.25
CA ALA A 26 6.41 6.74 -4.52
C ALA A 26 6.12 5.24 -4.30
N ASP A 27 6.80 4.59 -3.35
CA ASP A 27 6.56 3.20 -2.97
C ASP A 27 5.12 2.98 -2.47
N ARG A 28 4.61 3.92 -1.67
CA ARG A 28 3.22 3.86 -1.17
C ARG A 28 2.20 4.07 -2.28
N ALA A 29 2.45 5.03 -3.16
CA ALA A 29 1.60 5.26 -4.33
C ALA A 29 1.56 4.01 -5.20
N LEU A 30 2.73 3.44 -5.53
CA LEU A 30 2.84 2.22 -6.33
C LEU A 30 2.07 1.06 -5.67
N ARG A 31 2.25 0.82 -4.37
CA ARG A 31 1.49 -0.19 -3.64
C ARG A 31 -0.02 0.04 -3.70
N ASN A 32 -0.48 1.27 -3.55
CA ASN A 32 -1.90 1.61 -3.68
C ASN A 32 -2.43 1.31 -5.08
N TRP A 33 -1.67 1.66 -6.12
CA TRP A 33 -2.01 1.34 -7.51
C TRP A 33 -2.08 -0.17 -7.76
N LEU A 34 -1.15 -0.94 -7.20
CA LEU A 34 -1.18 -2.40 -7.30
C LEU A 34 -2.31 -3.04 -6.48
N ALA A 35 -2.76 -2.40 -5.40
CA ALA A 35 -3.87 -2.87 -4.57
C ALA A 35 -5.26 -2.53 -5.15
N LEU A 36 -5.37 -1.52 -6.03
CA LEU A 36 -6.63 -1.09 -6.66
C LEU A 36 -7.50 -2.23 -7.20
N PRO A 37 -6.99 -3.21 -7.97
CA PRO A 37 -7.84 -4.29 -8.47
C PRO A 37 -8.45 -5.13 -7.35
N PHE A 38 -7.73 -5.37 -6.25
CA PHE A 38 -8.23 -6.12 -5.09
C PHE A 38 -9.26 -5.30 -4.30
N ASP A 39 -9.02 -4.00 -4.15
CA ASP A 39 -9.98 -3.08 -3.52
C ASP A 39 -11.27 -2.96 -4.36
N MET A 40 -11.16 -2.96 -5.70
CA MET A 40 -12.34 -3.02 -6.58
C MET A 40 -13.09 -4.34 -6.43
N ALA A 41 -12.41 -5.48 -6.33
CA ALA A 41 -13.06 -6.78 -6.09
C ALA A 41 -13.86 -6.79 -4.79
N ARG A 42 -13.29 -6.25 -3.70
CA ARG A 42 -14.00 -6.06 -2.41
C ARG A 42 -15.23 -5.16 -2.56
N ALA A 43 -15.09 -4.04 -3.26
CA ALA A 43 -16.20 -3.12 -3.49
C ALA A 43 -17.32 -3.73 -4.33
N GLN A 44 -16.98 -4.50 -5.37
CA GLN A 44 -17.97 -5.19 -6.20
C GLN A 44 -18.74 -6.25 -5.40
N TYR A 45 -18.05 -7.04 -4.57
CA TYR A 45 -18.71 -8.00 -3.70
C TYR A 45 -19.66 -7.32 -2.71
N ALA A 46 -19.20 -6.26 -2.06
CA ALA A 46 -20.05 -5.47 -1.15
C ALA A 46 -21.28 -4.89 -1.86
N ASN A 47 -21.11 -4.38 -3.07
CA ASN A 47 -22.22 -3.87 -3.89
C ASN A 47 -23.18 -4.99 -4.33
N ALA A 48 -22.67 -6.17 -4.68
CA ALA A 48 -23.49 -7.32 -5.04
C ALA A 48 -24.30 -7.86 -3.85
N VAL A 49 -23.73 -7.84 -2.64
CA VAL A 49 -24.45 -8.16 -1.40
C VAL A 49 -25.51 -7.10 -1.08
N ARG A 50 -25.17 -5.81 -1.19
CA ARG A 50 -26.11 -4.70 -0.94
C ARG A 50 -27.25 -4.66 -1.96
N GLY A 51 -26.96 -4.97 -3.22
CA GLY A 51 -27.93 -5.06 -4.31
C GLY A 51 -28.77 -6.34 -4.29
N GLY A 52 -28.56 -7.24 -3.32
CA GLY A 52 -29.31 -8.49 -3.20
C GLY A 52 -28.97 -9.56 -4.25
N LEU A 53 -27.93 -9.31 -5.07
CA LEU A 53 -27.43 -10.27 -6.06
C LEU A 53 -26.77 -11.47 -5.40
N ILE A 54 -26.14 -11.25 -4.24
CA ILE A 54 -25.52 -12.27 -3.40
C ILE A 54 -26.24 -12.30 -2.05
N ARG A 55 -26.60 -13.50 -1.57
CA ARG A 55 -27.19 -13.65 -0.24
C ARG A 55 -26.20 -13.16 0.84
N PRO A 56 -26.58 -12.22 1.71
CA PRO A 56 -25.71 -11.73 2.77
C PRO A 56 -25.43 -12.84 3.79
N SER A 57 -24.28 -13.50 3.65
CA SER A 57 -23.81 -14.53 4.57
C SER A 57 -22.47 -14.11 5.17
N LYS A 58 -22.40 -14.13 6.49
CA LYS A 58 -21.15 -13.84 7.22
C LYS A 58 -20.04 -14.82 6.87
N LEU A 59 -20.37 -16.10 6.63
CA LEU A 59 -19.41 -17.11 6.17
C LEU A 59 -18.95 -16.83 4.74
N ALA A 60 -19.88 -16.61 3.80
CA ALA A 60 -19.51 -16.33 2.41
C ALA A 60 -18.67 -15.06 2.28
N SER A 61 -18.99 -14.02 3.05
CA SER A 61 -18.20 -12.79 3.11
C SER A 61 -16.79 -13.04 3.64
N ARG A 62 -16.65 -13.87 4.67
CA ARG A 62 -15.34 -14.23 5.22
C ARG A 62 -14.53 -15.03 4.21
N ASP A 63 -15.14 -16.01 3.58
CA ASP A 63 -14.47 -16.90 2.63
C ASP A 63 -14.04 -16.12 1.38
N PHE A 64 -14.86 -15.18 0.91
CA PHE A 64 -14.50 -14.24 -0.16
C PHE A 64 -13.32 -13.35 0.22
N GLU A 65 -13.34 -12.71 1.39
CA GLU A 65 -12.23 -11.88 1.86
C GLU A 65 -10.93 -12.69 2.03
N GLN A 66 -11.02 -13.93 2.51
CA GLN A 66 -9.87 -14.83 2.60
C GLN A 66 -9.32 -15.21 1.22
N LEU A 67 -10.19 -15.47 0.25
CA LEU A 67 -9.80 -15.75 -1.14
C LEU A 67 -9.09 -14.54 -1.76
N VAL A 68 -9.71 -13.36 -1.70
CA VAL A 68 -9.14 -12.11 -2.23
C VAL A 68 -7.83 -11.78 -1.54
N GLY A 69 -7.76 -11.91 -0.21
CA GLY A 69 -6.52 -11.70 0.55
C GLY A 69 -5.42 -12.70 0.20
N SER A 70 -5.76 -13.96 -0.10
CA SER A 70 -4.80 -14.95 -0.56
C SER A 70 -4.29 -14.63 -1.96
N MET A 71 -5.16 -14.22 -2.88
CA MET A 71 -4.78 -13.76 -4.21
C MET A 71 -3.88 -12.51 -4.13
N GLU A 72 -4.24 -11.52 -3.32
CA GLU A 72 -3.45 -10.31 -3.11
C GLU A 72 -2.04 -10.64 -2.60
N ARG A 73 -1.93 -11.59 -1.66
CA ARG A 73 -0.63 -12.09 -1.17
C ARG A 73 0.15 -12.87 -2.22
N LEU A 74 -0.51 -13.65 -3.06
CA LEU A 74 0.16 -14.38 -4.15
C LEU A 74 0.70 -13.43 -5.22
N THR A 75 -0.04 -12.38 -5.57
CA THR A 75 0.35 -11.44 -6.63
C THR A 75 1.30 -10.36 -6.15
N LEU A 76 1.11 -9.82 -4.95
CA LEU A 76 1.88 -8.70 -4.42
C LEU A 76 2.93 -9.12 -3.39
N GLY A 77 2.83 -10.33 -2.84
CA GLY A 77 3.80 -10.85 -1.88
C GLY A 77 3.97 -9.92 -0.67
N PRO A 78 5.19 -9.45 -0.35
CA PRO A 78 5.45 -8.50 0.73
C PRO A 78 4.83 -7.11 0.53
N LEU A 79 4.37 -6.81 -0.68
CA LEU A 79 3.70 -5.55 -1.03
C LEU A 79 2.19 -5.59 -0.74
N ALA A 80 1.62 -6.78 -0.52
CA ALA A 80 0.22 -6.94 -0.17
C ALA A 80 -0.13 -6.19 1.12
N ARG A 81 -1.30 -5.55 1.16
CA ARG A 81 -1.78 -4.96 2.42
C ARG A 81 -1.96 -6.09 3.45
N ARG A 82 -1.43 -5.88 4.65
CA ARG A 82 -1.85 -6.65 5.82
C ARG A 82 -3.22 -6.10 6.23
N VAL A 83 -4.26 -6.75 5.74
CA VAL A 83 -5.62 -6.66 6.29
C VAL A 83 -5.70 -7.46 7.58
#